data_AF-A0A6J4TWG1-F1
#
_entry.id   AF-A0A6J4TWG1-F1
#
_cell.length_a   1.000
_cell.length_b   1.000
_cell.length_c   1.000
_cell.angle_alpha   90.00
_cell.angle_beta   90.00
_cell.angle_gamma   90.00
#
_symmetry.space_group_name_H-M   'P 1'
#
loop_
_entity.id
_entity.type
_entity.pdbx_description
1 polymer ?
#
loop_
_entity_poly.entity_id
_entity_poly.type
_entity_poly.pdbx_seq_one_letter_code
_entity_poly.pdbx_strand_id
1 'polypeptide(L)'
;MLSGIRYWHDGDIAAAEETVDAAAAIFRELGEDFWVANTDWYRGIFASARGRFDEAARRYRAALHGGVEHAVTLLQWKALVGLAATAVEGDRAEDAARLFGAAEASRERTGHELFPADRPAHRRASSGALAALGEHGFTFAREAGRNLTLPEILAVADGVVAAAIVAAPAGAGPGGVEAAEPGDADADAPRAHRG
;
A
#
# COMPACT_ATOMS: atom_id res chain seq x y z
N MET A 1 -20.83 1.00 -5.97
CA MET A 1 -19.72 1.30 -5.04
C MET A 1 -19.05 -0.04 -4.73
N LEU A 2 -18.02 -0.40 -5.50
CA LEU A 2 -17.43 -1.75 -5.51
C LEU A 2 -16.72 -2.07 -4.19
N SER A 3 -16.95 -3.29 -3.72
CA SER A 3 -16.95 -3.75 -2.32
C SER A 3 -15.60 -4.21 -1.75
N GLY A 4 -14.47 -3.87 -2.37
CA GLY A 4 -13.15 -4.28 -1.87
C GLY A 4 -12.85 -3.79 -0.44
N ILE A 5 -13.35 -2.59 -0.07
CA ILE A 5 -13.22 -2.04 1.29
C ILE A 5 -14.00 -2.89 2.31
N ARG A 6 -15.15 -3.47 1.93
CA ARG A 6 -15.97 -4.30 2.83
C ARG A 6 -15.25 -5.61 3.15
N TYR A 7 -14.74 -6.30 2.13
CA TYR A 7 -14.02 -7.56 2.32
C TYR A 7 -12.70 -7.41 3.07
N TRP A 8 -12.04 -6.25 2.92
CA TRP A 8 -10.88 -5.91 3.75
C TRP A 8 -11.23 -5.79 5.24
N HIS A 9 -12.42 -5.27 5.57
CA HIS A 9 -12.88 -5.16 6.95
C HIS A 9 -13.35 -6.50 7.53
N ASP A 10 -13.88 -7.40 6.69
CA ASP A 10 -14.37 -8.72 7.11
C ASP A 10 -13.26 -9.79 7.17
N GLY A 11 -12.03 -9.46 6.76
CA GLY A 11 -10.86 -10.33 6.82
C GLY A 11 -10.68 -11.28 5.63
N ASP A 12 -11.60 -11.28 4.68
CA ASP A 12 -11.50 -12.08 3.45
C ASP A 12 -10.70 -11.33 2.37
N ILE A 13 -9.38 -11.35 2.53
CA ILE A 13 -8.47 -10.70 1.58
C ILE A 13 -8.50 -11.40 0.21
N ALA A 14 -8.87 -12.69 0.13
CA ALA A 14 -8.95 -13.41 -1.12
C ALA A 14 -10.16 -12.95 -1.96
N ALA A 15 -11.33 -12.81 -1.36
CA ALA A 15 -12.51 -12.24 -2.02
C ALA A 15 -12.30 -10.76 -2.42
N ALA A 16 -11.56 -10.00 -1.61
CA ALA A 16 -11.19 -8.62 -1.92
C ALA A 16 -10.28 -8.54 -3.16
N GLU A 17 -9.29 -9.42 -3.26
CA GLU A 17 -8.40 -9.53 -4.42
C GLU A 17 -9.14 -9.88 -5.70
N GLU A 18 -9.97 -10.94 -5.67
CA GLU A 18 -10.74 -11.35 -6.84
C GLU A 18 -11.63 -10.22 -7.36
N THR A 19 -12.29 -9.50 -6.45
CA THR A 19 -13.14 -8.35 -6.79
C THR A 19 -12.33 -7.21 -7.45
N VAL A 20 -11.15 -6.89 -6.89
CA VAL A 20 -10.26 -5.85 -7.44
C VAL A 20 -9.65 -6.28 -8.78
N ASP A 21 -9.36 -7.57 -8.96
CA ASP A 21 -8.84 -8.13 -10.20
C ASP A 21 -9.86 -8.09 -11.33
N ALA A 22 -11.11 -8.49 -11.04
CA ALA A 22 -12.21 -8.36 -11.97
C ALA A 22 -12.46 -6.89 -12.35
N ALA A 23 -12.46 -5.98 -11.38
CA ALA A 23 -12.63 -4.55 -11.65
C ALA A 23 -11.52 -4.00 -12.54
N ALA A 24 -10.25 -4.35 -12.27
CA ALA A 24 -9.12 -3.92 -13.08
C ALA A 24 -9.18 -4.44 -14.52
N ALA A 25 -9.66 -5.68 -14.72
CA ALA A 25 -9.86 -6.23 -16.06
C ALA A 25 -10.91 -5.42 -16.84
N ILE A 26 -12.05 -5.15 -16.22
CA ILE A 26 -13.13 -4.34 -16.80
C ILE A 26 -12.62 -2.92 -17.14
N PHE A 27 -11.93 -2.24 -16.22
CA PHE A 27 -11.41 -0.89 -16.49
C PHE A 27 -10.40 -0.88 -17.62
N ARG A 28 -9.57 -1.92 -17.75
CA ARG A 28 -8.62 -2.04 -18.86
C ARG A 28 -9.34 -2.22 -20.20
N GLU A 29 -10.38 -3.05 -20.24
CA GLU A 29 -11.19 -3.23 -21.45
C GLU A 29 -11.90 -1.94 -21.87
N LEU A 30 -12.28 -1.12 -20.89
CA LEU A 30 -12.93 0.18 -21.12
C LEU A 30 -11.94 1.32 -21.43
N GLY A 31 -10.62 1.10 -21.35
CA GLY A 31 -9.61 2.15 -21.51
C GLY A 31 -9.60 3.19 -20.38
N GLU A 32 -10.09 2.79 -19.20
CA GLU A 32 -10.22 3.64 -18.02
C GLU A 32 -8.93 3.59 -17.17
N ASP A 33 -7.82 4.09 -17.73
CA ASP A 33 -6.47 3.96 -17.17
C ASP A 33 -6.33 4.49 -15.73
N PHE A 34 -7.05 5.56 -15.40
CA PHE A 34 -7.11 6.09 -14.03
C PHE A 34 -7.63 5.05 -13.03
N TRP A 35 -8.71 4.36 -13.39
CA TRP A 35 -9.32 3.36 -12.52
C TRP A 35 -8.46 2.11 -12.41
N VAL A 36 -7.72 1.75 -13.47
CA VAL A 36 -6.66 0.73 -13.39
C VAL A 36 -5.61 1.12 -12.36
N ALA A 37 -5.08 2.35 -12.41
CA ALA A 37 -4.10 2.82 -11.43
C ALA A 37 -4.66 2.86 -9.99
N ASN A 38 -5.95 3.16 -9.81
CA ASN A 38 -6.60 3.08 -8.52
C ASN A 38 -6.68 1.63 -7.98
N THR A 39 -6.98 0.67 -8.86
CA THR A 39 -6.98 -0.76 -8.46
C THR A 39 -5.60 -1.24 -8.07
N ASP A 40 -4.52 -0.73 -8.69
CA ASP A 40 -3.16 -1.10 -8.30
C ASP A 40 -2.80 -0.64 -6.89
N TRP A 41 -3.37 0.45 -6.39
CA TRP A 41 -3.18 0.83 -4.98
C TRP A 41 -3.75 -0.23 -4.01
N TYR A 42 -4.95 -0.75 -4.28
CA TYR A 42 -5.56 -1.82 -3.48
C TYR A 42 -4.73 -3.10 -3.53
N ARG A 43 -4.26 -3.48 -4.72
CA ARG A 43 -3.38 -4.65 -4.88
C ARG A 43 -2.06 -4.49 -4.12
N GLY A 44 -1.51 -3.28 -4.05
CA GLY A 44 -0.34 -2.99 -3.23
C GLY A 44 -0.60 -3.22 -1.74
N ILE A 45 -1.80 -2.87 -1.24
CA ILE A 45 -2.21 -3.15 0.14
C ILE A 45 -2.28 -4.66 0.40
N PHE A 46 -2.93 -5.41 -0.50
CA PHE A 46 -3.09 -6.85 -0.34
C PHE A 46 -1.73 -7.58 -0.40
N ALA A 47 -0.86 -7.19 -1.33
CA ALA A 47 0.51 -7.70 -1.42
C ALA A 47 1.31 -7.41 -0.14
N SER A 48 1.21 -6.18 0.40
CA SER A 48 1.86 -5.82 1.67
C SER A 48 1.34 -6.65 2.84
N ALA A 49 0.03 -6.91 2.89
CA ALA A 49 -0.58 -7.73 3.94
C ALA A 49 -0.09 -9.19 3.91
N ARG A 50 0.30 -9.69 2.73
CA ARG A 50 0.87 -11.02 2.52
C ARG A 50 2.41 -11.05 2.60
N GLY A 51 3.06 -9.94 2.95
CA GLY A 51 4.52 -9.84 2.99
C GLY A 51 5.20 -9.90 1.61
N ARG A 52 4.44 -9.77 0.52
CA ARG A 52 4.97 -9.74 -0.86
C ARG A 52 5.41 -8.32 -1.21
N PHE A 53 6.49 -7.88 -0.58
CA PHE A 53 6.95 -6.49 -0.64
C PHE A 53 7.45 -6.08 -2.02
N ASP A 54 7.96 -7.03 -2.82
CA ASP A 54 8.34 -6.79 -4.21
C ASP A 54 7.11 -6.48 -5.08
N GLU A 55 6.03 -7.26 -4.92
CA GLU A 55 4.76 -7.00 -5.60
C GLU A 55 4.16 -5.68 -5.11
N ALA A 56 4.12 -5.47 -3.79
CA ALA A 56 3.60 -4.23 -3.21
C ALA A 56 4.29 -2.99 -3.79
N ALA A 57 5.63 -2.99 -3.84
CA ALA A 57 6.40 -1.89 -4.41
C ALA A 57 6.01 -1.59 -5.86
N ARG A 58 5.93 -2.63 -6.71
CA ARG A 58 5.53 -2.47 -8.13
C ARG A 58 4.13 -1.90 -8.27
N ARG A 59 3.18 -2.40 -7.47
CA ARG A 59 1.78 -1.95 -7.48
C ARG A 59 1.63 -0.50 -7.02
N TYR A 60 2.30 -0.12 -5.93
CA TYR A 60 2.29 1.26 -5.49
C TYR A 60 2.99 2.19 -6.48
N ARG A 61 4.06 1.73 -7.15
CA ARG A 61 4.73 2.53 -8.19
C ARG A 61 3.85 2.75 -9.43
N ALA A 62 3.07 1.76 -9.83
CA ALA A 62 2.08 1.88 -10.89
C ALA A 62 0.95 2.86 -10.49
N ALA A 63 0.44 2.75 -9.26
CA ALA A 63 -0.54 3.69 -8.72
C ALA A 63 0.00 5.12 -8.67
N LEU A 64 1.27 5.31 -8.27
CA LEU A 64 1.94 6.62 -8.28
C LEU A 64 2.02 7.19 -9.71
N HIS A 65 2.38 6.37 -10.69
CA HIS A 65 2.44 6.79 -12.10
C HIS A 65 1.07 7.28 -12.59
N GLY A 66 0.02 6.48 -12.44
CA GLY A 66 -1.32 6.90 -12.87
C GLY A 66 -1.86 8.10 -12.07
N GLY A 67 -1.52 8.20 -10.78
CA GLY A 67 -1.83 9.38 -9.98
C GLY A 67 -1.16 10.65 -10.51
N VAL A 68 0.08 10.56 -11.00
CA VAL A 68 0.80 11.68 -11.62
C VAL A 68 0.19 12.03 -12.99
N GLU A 69 0.01 11.03 -13.84
CA GLU A 69 -0.49 11.17 -15.21
C GLU A 69 -1.89 11.81 -15.25
N HIS A 70 -2.77 11.41 -14.33
CA HIS A 70 -4.14 11.93 -14.25
C HIS A 70 -4.30 13.06 -13.22
N ALA A 71 -3.19 13.61 -12.68
CA ALA A 71 -3.19 14.67 -11.68
C ALA A 71 -4.03 14.39 -10.42
N VAL A 72 -4.18 13.12 -10.03
CA VAL A 72 -4.95 12.69 -8.87
C VAL A 72 -4.08 12.66 -7.63
N THR A 73 -4.03 13.79 -6.94
CA THR A 73 -3.16 13.97 -5.76
C THR A 73 -3.46 12.97 -4.64
N LEU A 74 -4.73 12.57 -4.46
CA LEU A 74 -5.13 11.55 -3.49
C LEU A 74 -4.41 10.21 -3.70
N LEU A 75 -4.33 9.77 -4.95
CA LEU A 75 -3.66 8.52 -5.32
C LEU A 75 -2.14 8.64 -5.18
N GLN A 76 -1.58 9.81 -5.53
CA GLN A 76 -0.15 10.09 -5.39
C GLN A 76 0.31 9.94 -3.93
N TRP A 77 -0.30 10.66 -2.98
CA TRP A 77 0.17 10.59 -1.59
C TRP A 77 -0.07 9.22 -0.97
N LYS A 78 -1.19 8.55 -1.30
CA LYS A 78 -1.48 7.19 -0.84
C LYS A 78 -0.47 6.17 -1.33
N ALA A 79 -0.06 6.27 -2.60
CA ALA A 79 0.97 5.41 -3.18
C ALA A 79 2.35 5.67 -2.55
N LEU A 80 2.68 6.94 -2.28
CA LEU A 80 3.93 7.29 -1.58
C LEU A 80 4.00 6.74 -0.16
N VAL A 81 2.90 6.77 0.59
CA VAL A 81 2.84 6.13 1.92
C VAL A 81 3.03 4.61 1.83
N GLY A 82 2.43 3.97 0.83
CA GLY A 82 2.62 2.55 0.56
C GLY A 82 4.09 2.21 0.28
N LEU A 83 4.73 2.93 -0.63
CA LEU A 83 6.15 2.77 -0.95
C LEU A 83 7.05 3.05 0.26
N ALA A 84 6.75 4.07 1.06
CA ALA A 84 7.50 4.36 2.28
C ALA A 84 7.41 3.21 3.29
N ALA A 85 6.23 2.62 3.47
CA ALA A 85 6.08 1.44 4.31
C ALA A 85 6.86 0.24 3.76
N THR A 86 6.87 0.02 2.45
CA THR A 86 7.68 -1.03 1.82
C THR A 86 9.18 -0.79 1.97
N ALA A 87 9.62 0.47 1.93
CA ALA A 87 11.03 0.83 2.11
C ALA A 87 11.55 0.53 3.52
N VAL A 88 10.70 0.63 4.55
CA VAL A 88 11.04 0.19 5.92
C VAL A 88 11.38 -1.30 5.94
N GLU A 89 10.58 -2.13 5.28
CA GLU A 89 10.76 -3.59 5.24
C GLU A 89 12.00 -3.99 4.42
N GLY A 90 12.45 -3.13 3.51
CA GLY A 90 13.65 -3.32 2.68
C GLY A 90 14.93 -2.68 3.23
N ASP A 91 14.98 -2.34 4.51
CA ASP A 91 16.13 -1.66 5.16
C ASP A 91 16.54 -0.33 4.50
N ARG A 92 15.58 0.37 3.88
CA ARG A 92 15.77 1.66 3.21
C ARG A 92 15.12 2.79 4.00
N ALA A 93 15.44 2.87 5.29
CA ALA A 93 14.79 3.79 6.22
C ALA A 93 14.92 5.28 5.81
N GLU A 94 16.04 5.69 5.22
CA GLU A 94 16.20 7.05 4.69
C GLU A 94 15.22 7.35 3.54
N ASP A 95 15.07 6.42 2.60
CA ASP A 95 14.12 6.57 1.49
C ASP A 95 12.68 6.49 1.98
N ALA A 96 12.40 5.65 2.99
CA ALA A 96 11.11 5.62 3.66
C ALA A 96 10.74 7.00 4.23
N ALA A 97 11.66 7.63 4.98
CA ALA A 97 11.44 8.96 5.54
C ALA A 97 11.27 10.05 4.47
N ARG A 98 12.06 9.99 3.38
CA ARG A 98 11.95 10.93 2.26
C ARG A 98 10.60 10.81 1.54
N LEU A 99 10.18 9.60 1.20
CA LEU A 99 8.88 9.34 0.57
C LEU A 99 7.72 9.72 1.49
N PHE A 100 7.86 9.46 2.78
CA PHE A 100 6.88 9.86 3.79
C PHE A 100 6.73 11.39 3.87
N GLY A 101 7.84 12.13 3.91
CA GLY A 101 7.83 13.59 3.86
C GLY A 101 7.18 14.15 2.59
N ALA A 102 7.48 13.57 1.44
CA ALA A 102 6.85 13.94 0.17
C ALA A 102 5.33 13.68 0.18
N ALA A 103 4.89 12.55 0.75
CA ALA A 103 3.48 12.21 0.89
C ALA A 103 2.73 13.21 1.77
N GLU A 104 3.32 13.57 2.92
CA GLU A 104 2.71 14.53 3.85
C GLU A 104 2.63 15.93 3.25
N ALA A 105 3.68 16.41 2.57
CA ALA A 105 3.65 17.70 1.88
C ALA A 105 2.55 17.74 0.80
N SER A 106 2.38 16.63 0.06
CA SER A 106 1.32 16.50 -0.95
C SER A 106 -0.09 16.49 -0.33
N ARG A 107 -0.27 15.78 0.79
CA ARG A 107 -1.54 15.69 1.52
C ARG A 107 -1.92 17.03 2.17
N GLU A 108 -0.97 17.70 2.82
CA GLU A 108 -1.16 19.02 3.46
C GLU A 108 -1.58 20.08 2.44
N ARG A 109 -0.92 20.12 1.28
CA ARG A 109 -1.24 21.05 0.18
C ARG A 109 -2.66 20.87 -0.36
N THR A 110 -3.22 19.67 -0.26
CA THR A 110 -4.56 19.34 -0.78
C THR A 110 -5.65 19.31 0.28
N GLY A 111 -5.29 19.45 1.55
CA GLY A 111 -6.25 19.48 2.67
C GLY A 111 -6.97 18.15 2.91
N HIS A 112 -6.49 17.04 2.34
CA HIS A 112 -7.11 15.73 2.56
C HIS A 112 -6.85 15.21 3.97
N GLU A 113 -7.91 14.76 4.64
CA GLU A 113 -7.81 14.04 5.90
C GLU A 113 -7.19 12.65 5.70
N LEU A 114 -6.52 12.16 6.75
CA LEU A 114 -6.01 10.80 6.77
C LEU A 114 -7.17 9.82 7.03
N PHE A 115 -7.58 9.09 5.99
CA PHE A 115 -8.66 8.12 6.11
C PHE A 115 -8.28 6.97 7.04
N PRO A 116 -9.23 6.34 7.76
CA PRO A 116 -8.96 5.23 8.67
C PRO A 116 -8.16 4.09 8.03
N ALA A 117 -8.45 3.76 6.77
CA ALA A 117 -7.76 2.70 6.02
C ALA A 117 -6.27 2.98 5.77
N ASP A 118 -5.86 4.25 5.73
CA ASP A 118 -4.47 4.65 5.44
C ASP A 118 -3.61 4.72 6.72
N ARG A 119 -4.24 4.80 7.91
CA ARG A 119 -3.55 4.94 9.20
C ARG A 119 -2.51 3.84 9.48
N PRO A 120 -2.78 2.55 9.19
CA PRO A 120 -1.79 1.50 9.45
C PRO A 120 -0.52 1.67 8.61
N ALA A 121 -0.66 1.96 7.31
CA ALA A 121 0.48 2.16 6.41
C ALA A 121 1.26 3.43 6.78
N HIS A 122 0.55 4.52 7.09
CA HIS A 122 1.14 5.77 7.56
C HIS A 122 1.95 5.57 8.85
N ARG A 123 1.41 4.84 9.82
CA ARG A 123 2.11 4.52 11.07
C ARG A 123 3.33 3.63 10.84
N ARG A 124 3.21 2.60 9.99
CA ARG A 124 4.37 1.73 9.65
C ARG A 124 5.49 2.54 9.02
N ALA A 125 5.19 3.38 8.04
CA ALA A 125 6.17 4.23 7.38
C ALA A 125 6.86 5.18 8.38
N SER A 126 6.09 5.93 9.18
CA SER A 126 6.66 6.91 10.11
C SER A 126 7.41 6.26 11.28
N SER A 127 6.79 5.27 11.94
CA SER A 127 7.37 4.64 13.13
C SER A 127 8.55 3.75 12.78
N GLY A 128 8.49 3.04 11.64
CA GLY A 128 9.59 2.20 11.17
C GLY A 128 10.83 3.03 10.79
N ALA A 129 10.64 4.09 10.01
CA ALA A 129 11.74 4.99 9.66
C ALA A 129 12.32 5.71 10.90
N LEU A 130 11.46 6.13 11.83
CA LEU A 130 11.89 6.72 13.10
C LEU A 130 12.69 5.75 13.97
N ALA A 131 12.25 4.51 14.09
CA ALA A 131 12.95 3.49 14.87
C ALA A 131 14.34 3.18 14.30
N ALA A 132 14.48 3.14 12.96
CA ALA A 132 15.74 2.82 12.30
C ALA A 132 16.73 4.01 12.26
N LEU A 133 16.24 5.24 12.04
CA LEU A 133 17.10 6.43 11.89
C LEU A 133 17.31 7.22 13.18
N GLY A 134 16.45 7.00 14.19
CA GLY A 134 16.31 7.90 15.33
C GLY A 134 15.67 9.25 14.95
N GLU A 135 15.33 10.04 15.96
CA GLU A 135 14.57 11.30 15.82
C GLU A 135 15.23 12.30 14.85
N HIS A 136 16.53 12.53 15.01
CA HIS A 136 17.26 13.50 14.20
C HIS A 136 17.37 13.06 12.74
N GLY A 137 17.70 11.78 12.50
CA GLY A 137 17.82 11.23 11.15
C GLY A 137 16.48 11.20 10.43
N PHE A 138 15.42 10.78 11.13
CA PHE A 138 14.07 10.79 10.60
C PHE A 138 13.62 12.21 10.24
N THR A 139 13.77 13.18 11.14
CA THR A 139 13.39 14.57 10.90
C THR A 139 14.14 15.14 9.70
N PHE A 140 15.46 14.94 9.63
CA PHE A 140 16.28 15.42 8.52
C PHE A 140 15.83 14.83 7.17
N ALA A 141 15.68 13.50 7.10
CA ALA A 141 15.28 12.82 5.86
C ALA A 141 13.84 13.16 5.45
N ARG A 142 12.92 13.31 6.42
CA ARG A 142 11.54 13.74 6.19
C ARG A 142 11.49 15.15 5.62
N GLU A 143 12.23 16.10 6.20
CA GLU A 143 12.29 17.48 5.67
C GLU A 143 12.94 17.54 4.29
N ALA A 144 13.97 16.73 4.03
CA ALA A 144 14.50 16.57 2.67
C ALA A 144 13.42 16.05 1.70
N GLY A 145 12.65 15.05 2.14
CA GLY A 145 11.51 14.49 1.42
C GLY A 145 10.43 15.50 1.04
N ARG A 146 10.08 16.40 1.97
CA ARG A 146 9.08 17.47 1.75
C ARG A 146 9.48 18.44 0.64
N ASN A 147 10.77 18.55 0.34
CA ASN A 147 11.31 19.47 -0.66
C ASN A 147 11.64 18.79 -2.00
N LEU A 148 11.41 17.47 -2.13
CA LEU A 148 11.69 16.75 -3.37
C LEU A 148 10.78 17.22 -4.51
N THR A 149 11.37 17.34 -5.68
CA THR A 149 10.64 17.52 -6.94
C THR A 149 10.03 16.19 -7.40
N LEU A 150 9.04 16.25 -8.29
CA LEU A 150 8.40 15.04 -8.82
C LEU A 150 9.41 14.04 -9.45
N PRO A 151 10.38 14.46 -10.28
CA PRO A 151 11.39 13.54 -10.80
C PRO A 151 12.23 12.86 -9.70
N GLU A 152 12.57 13.58 -8.64
CA GLU A 152 13.34 13.02 -7.51
C GLU A 152 12.48 12.05 -6.69
N ILE A 153 11.20 12.36 -6.46
CA ILE A 153 10.24 11.45 -5.83
C ILE A 153 10.16 10.13 -6.61
N LEU A 154 10.05 10.22 -7.95
CA LEU A 154 10.00 9.04 -8.82
C LEU A 154 11.31 8.23 -8.75
N ALA A 155 12.47 8.90 -8.72
CA ALA A 155 13.76 8.23 -8.59
C ALA A 155 13.91 7.48 -7.24
N VAL A 156 13.48 8.09 -6.13
CA VAL A 156 13.47 7.42 -4.82
C VAL A 156 12.52 6.23 -4.83
N ALA A 157 11.33 6.38 -5.41
CA ALA A 157 10.36 5.29 -5.56
C ALA A 157 10.92 4.12 -6.40
N ASP A 158 11.59 4.42 -7.52
CA ASP A 158 12.24 3.42 -8.37
C ASP A 158 13.37 2.68 -7.62
N GLY A 159 14.13 3.40 -6.78
CA GLY A 159 15.14 2.81 -5.90
C GLY A 159 14.57 1.85 -4.85
N VAL A 160 13.38 2.14 -4.31
CA VAL A 160 12.65 1.24 -3.40
C VAL A 160 12.16 0.00 -4.13
N VAL A 161 11.58 0.16 -5.34
CA VAL A 161 11.13 -0.98 -6.15
C VAL A 161 12.29 -1.90 -6.51
N ALA A 162 13.42 -1.35 -6.95
CA ALA A 162 14.61 -2.12 -7.29
C ALA A 162 15.13 -2.91 -6.07
N ALA A 163 15.20 -2.27 -4.90
CA ALA A 163 15.62 -2.94 -3.67
C ALA A 163 14.67 -4.06 -3.25
N ALA A 164 13.35 -3.84 -3.33
CA ALA A 164 12.35 -4.84 -2.99
C ALA A 164 12.41 -6.07 -3.90
N ILE A 165 12.69 -5.88 -5.20
CA ILE A 165 12.88 -6.99 -6.16
C ILE A 165 14.14 -7.80 -5.81
N VAL A 166 15.24 -7.14 -5.45
CA VAL A 166 16.49 -7.82 -5.08
C VAL A 166 16.36 -8.57 -3.76
N ALA A 167 15.62 -8.04 -2.80
CA ALA A 167 15.39 -8.65 -1.50
C ALA A 167 14.40 -9.83 -1.55
N ALA A 168 13.61 -9.96 -2.63
CA ALA A 168 12.67 -11.06 -2.79
C ALA A 168 13.43 -12.40 -2.86
N PRO A 169 13.03 -13.43 -2.08
CA PRO A 169 13.64 -14.75 -2.20
C PRO A 169 13.44 -15.27 -3.63
N ALA A 170 14.52 -15.76 -4.25
CA ALA A 170 14.60 -16.19 -5.65
C ALA A 170 13.72 -17.41 -6.02
N GLY A 171 12.62 -17.67 -5.32
CA GLY A 171 11.78 -18.85 -5.51
C GLY A 171 10.29 -18.69 -5.18
N ALA A 172 9.80 -17.50 -4.81
CA ALA A 172 8.36 -17.30 -4.63
C ALA A 172 7.69 -16.99 -5.98
N GLY A 173 7.59 -18.00 -6.85
CA GLY A 173 6.71 -17.94 -8.01
C GLY A 173 5.24 -17.71 -7.60
N PRO A 174 4.38 -17.24 -8.51
CA PRO A 174 2.97 -17.01 -8.22
C PRO A 174 2.24 -18.36 -8.16
N GLY A 175 2.28 -19.03 -7.01
CA GLY A 175 1.55 -20.28 -6.84
C GLY A 175 1.98 -21.05 -5.61
N GLY A 176 1.08 -21.17 -4.64
CA GLY A 176 1.27 -22.04 -3.48
C GLY A 176 1.23 -21.30 -2.15
N VAL A 177 0.06 -20.77 -1.78
CA VAL A 177 -0.33 -20.83 -0.37
C VAL A 177 -1.61 -21.67 -0.33
N GLU A 178 -1.35 -22.93 0.01
CA GLU A 178 -2.27 -23.92 0.55
C GLU A 178 -3.31 -23.23 1.44
N ALA A 179 -4.59 -23.42 1.10
CA ALA A 179 -5.70 -22.93 1.89
C ALA A 179 -5.54 -23.46 3.32
N ALA A 180 -5.44 -22.55 4.29
CA ALA A 180 -5.64 -22.91 5.67
C ALA A 180 -7.05 -23.50 5.79
N GLU A 181 -7.13 -24.80 6.09
CA GLU A 181 -8.41 -25.44 6.36
C GLU A 181 -9.16 -24.69 7.47
N PRO A 182 -10.48 -24.46 7.35
CA PRO A 182 -11.27 -23.88 8.40
C PRO A 182 -11.47 -24.91 9.51
N GLY A 183 -10.54 -24.94 10.47
CA GLY A 183 -10.63 -25.71 11.70
C GLY A 183 -11.40 -24.95 12.78
N ASP A 184 -12.55 -25.51 13.14
CA ASP A 184 -13.25 -25.42 14.42
C ASP A 184 -13.71 -24.05 14.95
N ALA A 185 -14.96 -23.71 14.61
CA ALA A 185 -15.82 -22.90 15.45
C ALA A 185 -17.20 -23.56 15.58
N ASP A 186 -17.26 -24.65 16.36
CA ASP A 186 -18.50 -25.07 17.00
C ASP A 186 -18.62 -24.40 18.38
N ALA A 187 -19.87 -24.20 18.81
CA ALA A 187 -20.35 -23.55 20.03
C ALA A 187 -20.45 -22.01 20.00
N ASP A 188 -21.63 -21.50 19.65
CA ASP A 188 -22.60 -21.13 20.70
C ASP A 188 -23.98 -20.78 20.07
N ALA A 189 -24.96 -21.67 20.28
CA ALA A 189 -26.35 -21.41 19.92
C ALA A 189 -27.10 -20.88 21.16
N PRO A 190 -27.72 -19.69 21.12
CA PRO A 190 -28.56 -19.28 22.22
C PRO A 190 -29.88 -20.08 22.18
N ARG A 191 -30.03 -20.98 23.16
CA ARG A 191 -31.30 -21.58 23.54
C ARG A 191 -32.30 -20.47 23.89
N ALA A 192 -33.24 -20.18 22.99
CA ALA A 192 -34.42 -19.41 23.32
C ALA A 192 -35.43 -20.32 24.03
N HIS A 193 -35.55 -20.15 25.34
CA HIS A 193 -36.62 -20.75 26.13
C HIS A 193 -37.70 -19.68 26.39
N ARG A 194 -38.95 -20.07 26.10
CA ARG A 194 -40.23 -19.62 26.65
C ARG A 194 -41.00 -18.49 25.95
N GLY A 195 -42.14 -18.92 25.45
CA GLY A 195 -43.43 -18.23 25.33
C GLY A 195 -44.47 -19.28 25.02
#